data_AF-A0A2L2Y800-F1
#
_entry.id   AF-A0A2L2Y800-F1
#
_cell.length_a   1.000
_cell.length_b   1.000
_cell.length_c   1.000
_cell.angle_alpha   90.00
_cell.angle_beta   90.00
_cell.angle_gamma   90.00
#
_symmetry.space_group_name_H-M   'P 1'
#
loop_
_entity.id
_entity.type
_entity.pdbx_description
1 polymer ?
#
loop_
_entity_poly.entity_id
_entity_poly.type
_entity_poly.pdbx_seq_one_letter_code
_entity_poly.pdbx_strand_id
1 'polypeptide(L)'
;KKKMFCGKMKPRRNFKTSQNVGLIEFRIPAKGQGFSVHVKFHSNPKPCNAVLQDPQGTYTLRNYNRKSNCSISVIFPLSVNILATSVGVQSGWPQKTLDIETGLLTKCRKRGIHDYVEIRGGDGLDPNLMKVAVDYCGMRSLPSETPITVACGNTAVRLISSGHFENSITFSFDIPSDFSSLDLVCPSFLSVL
;
A
#
# COMPACT_ATOMS: atom_id res chain seq x y z
N LYS A 1 10.20 -7.91 9.67
CA LYS A 1 11.11 -8.98 10.15
C LYS A 1 10.48 -9.65 11.37
N LYS A 2 10.17 -10.95 11.31
CA LYS A 2 9.64 -11.72 12.44
C LYS A 2 10.74 -11.90 13.51
N LYS A 3 10.38 -11.75 14.78
CA LYS A 3 11.24 -12.02 15.93
C LYS A 3 10.46 -12.90 16.89
N MET A 4 11.08 -13.98 17.35
CA MET A 4 10.48 -14.96 18.25
C MET A 4 11.26 -14.96 19.55
N PHE A 5 10.55 -14.98 20.67
CA PHE A 5 11.12 -14.99 22.01
C PHE A 5 10.46 -16.07 22.87
N CYS A 6 11.24 -16.70 23.72
CA CYS A 6 10.77 -17.67 24.70
C CYS A 6 11.67 -17.63 25.95
N GLY A 7 11.19 -18.20 27.06
CA GLY A 7 11.93 -18.27 28.32
C GLY A 7 11.72 -17.05 29.23
N LYS A 8 12.53 -16.96 30.28
CA LYS A 8 12.38 -15.97 31.36
C LYS A 8 13.07 -14.63 31.08
N MET A 9 13.95 -14.59 30.08
CA MET A 9 14.75 -13.40 29.80
C MET A 9 13.97 -12.38 28.97
N LYS A 10 13.85 -11.16 29.51
CA LYS A 10 13.28 -10.03 28.78
C LYS A 10 14.17 -9.68 27.57
N PRO A 11 13.59 -9.45 26.37
CA PRO A 11 14.35 -8.92 25.24
C PRO A 11 15.02 -7.59 25.58
N ARG A 12 16.32 -7.46 25.28
CA ARG A 12 17.12 -6.27 25.63
C ARG A 12 16.80 -5.03 24.79
N ARG A 13 16.19 -5.19 23.60
CA ARG A 13 15.94 -4.09 22.65
C ARG A 13 14.44 -3.82 22.55
N ASN A 14 14.10 -2.55 22.43
CA ASN A 14 12.77 -2.12 22.04
C ASN A 14 12.55 -2.42 20.55
N PHE A 15 11.33 -2.79 20.19
CA PHE A 15 10.96 -3.07 18.80
C PHE A 15 10.13 -1.91 18.27
N LYS A 16 10.52 -1.41 17.10
CA LYS A 16 9.78 -0.37 16.38
C LYS A 16 9.22 -0.97 15.11
N THR A 17 7.92 -0.83 14.92
CA THR A 17 7.23 -1.20 13.68
C THR A 17 7.60 -0.19 12.59
N SER A 18 7.64 -0.65 11.33
CA SER A 18 7.81 0.22 10.16
C SER A 18 6.50 0.89 9.71
N GLN A 19 5.39 0.51 10.35
CA GLN A 19 4.01 0.90 10.05
C GLN A 19 3.29 1.29 11.36
N ASN A 20 2.08 1.82 11.24
CA ASN A 20 1.18 2.12 12.35
C ASN A 20 0.52 0.87 12.98
N VAL A 21 0.82 -0.34 12.47
CA VAL A 21 0.31 -1.62 13.00
C VAL A 21 1.48 -2.54 13.38
N GLY A 22 1.27 -3.36 14.40
CA GLY A 22 2.15 -4.47 14.78
C GLY A 22 1.32 -5.66 15.27
N LEU A 23 1.71 -6.88 14.84
CA LEU A 23 1.08 -8.12 15.26
C LEU A 23 1.93 -8.81 16.33
N ILE A 24 1.30 -9.21 17.43
CA ILE A 24 1.91 -10.00 18.49
C ILE A 24 1.15 -11.32 18.57
N GLU A 25 1.79 -12.39 18.10
CA GLU A 25 1.31 -13.76 18.27
C GLU A 25 2.00 -14.37 19.50
N PHE A 26 1.24 -15.02 20.38
CA PHE A 26 1.79 -15.61 21.59
C PHE A 26 1.12 -16.92 21.98
N ARG A 27 1.84 -17.73 22.77
CA ARG A 27 1.33 -18.94 23.41
C ARG A 27 1.83 -18.97 24.86
N ILE A 28 0.91 -19.04 25.83
CA ILE A 28 1.22 -19.16 27.26
C ILE A 28 0.95 -20.62 27.67
N PRO A 29 1.97 -21.41 28.04
CA PRO A 29 1.82 -22.85 28.21
C PRO A 29 1.23 -23.25 29.57
N ALA A 30 1.37 -22.42 30.61
CA ALA A 30 0.92 -22.74 31.97
C ALA A 30 0.31 -21.53 32.68
N LYS A 31 -0.66 -21.80 33.57
CA LYS A 31 -1.29 -20.78 34.41
C LYS A 31 -0.23 -20.09 35.29
N GLY A 32 -0.28 -18.76 35.36
CA GLY A 32 0.68 -17.95 36.12
C GLY A 32 1.94 -17.53 35.35
N GLN A 33 2.13 -18.00 34.11
CA GLN A 33 3.17 -17.49 33.20
C GLN A 33 2.60 -16.40 32.29
N GLY A 34 3.47 -15.57 31.72
CA GLY A 34 3.07 -14.55 30.76
C GLY A 34 4.16 -13.52 30.49
N PHE A 35 3.75 -12.43 29.85
CA PHE A 35 4.58 -11.27 29.58
C PHE A 35 3.68 -10.03 29.50
N SER A 36 4.26 -8.86 29.71
CA SER A 36 3.57 -7.58 29.51
C SER A 36 4.26 -6.79 28.41
N VAL A 37 3.48 -6.18 27.52
CA VAL A 37 3.98 -5.34 26.44
C VAL A 37 3.54 -3.91 26.69
N HIS A 38 4.50 -2.99 26.59
CA HIS A 38 4.23 -1.56 26.64
C HIS A 38 4.39 -1.00 25.22
N VAL A 39 3.33 -0.37 24.71
CA VAL A 39 3.32 0.21 23.37
C VAL A 39 3.42 1.72 23.48
N LYS A 40 4.36 2.32 22.74
CA LYS A 40 4.51 3.78 22.64
C LYS A 40 4.33 4.20 21.19
N PHE A 41 3.39 5.11 20.95
CA PHE A 41 3.17 5.71 19.65
C PHE A 41 4.09 6.90 19.45
N HIS A 42 4.66 6.99 18.25
CA HIS A 42 5.55 8.09 17.86
C HIS A 42 4.95 8.79 16.65
N SER A 43 4.90 10.12 16.68
CA SER A 43 4.49 10.90 15.52
C SER A 43 5.43 10.62 14.34
N ASN A 44 4.84 10.38 13.17
CA ASN A 44 5.56 10.21 11.92
C ASN A 44 5.00 11.19 10.87
N PRO A 45 5.62 12.38 10.71
CA PRO A 45 5.10 13.42 9.83
C PRO A 45 5.21 13.06 8.34
N LYS A 46 5.96 12.01 7.98
CA LYS A 46 6.17 11.55 6.61
C LYS A 46 5.86 10.04 6.52
N PRO A 47 4.58 9.64 6.69
CA PRO A 47 4.20 8.24 6.68
C PRO A 47 4.43 7.64 5.29
N CYS A 48 5.28 6.63 5.23
CA CYS A 48 5.55 5.87 4.00
C CYS A 48 4.79 4.54 3.99
N ASN A 49 4.59 3.90 5.15
CA ASN A 49 3.80 2.68 5.24
C ASN A 49 2.72 2.83 6.30
N ALA A 50 1.46 2.58 5.94
CA ALA A 50 0.35 2.61 6.87
C ALA A 50 -0.73 1.58 6.51
N VAL A 51 -1.46 1.14 7.52
CA VAL A 51 -2.68 0.36 7.40
C VAL A 51 -3.83 1.26 7.82
N LEU A 52 -4.84 1.41 6.96
CA LEU A 52 -6.07 2.11 7.28
C LEU A 52 -7.11 1.09 7.73
N GLN A 53 -7.88 1.45 8.75
CA GLN A 53 -8.95 0.61 9.29
C GLN A 53 -10.33 1.06 8.81
N ASP A 54 -10.44 2.28 8.27
CA ASP A 54 -11.68 2.75 7.68
C ASP A 54 -11.89 2.07 6.32
N PRO A 55 -13.12 1.60 6.02
CA PRO A 55 -13.42 0.93 4.76
C PRO A 55 -13.63 1.90 3.59
N GLN A 56 -13.64 3.20 3.86
CA GLN A 56 -13.80 4.25 2.86
C GLN A 56 -13.01 5.50 3.25
N GLY A 57 -12.63 6.30 2.25
CA GLY A 57 -11.97 7.59 2.48
C GLY A 57 -11.14 8.04 1.29
N THR A 58 -10.32 9.07 1.55
CA THR A 58 -9.36 9.62 0.58
C THR A 58 -8.00 9.69 1.22
N TYR A 59 -6.96 9.29 0.48
CA TYR A 59 -5.59 9.29 0.98
C TYR A 59 -4.60 9.77 -0.08
N THR A 60 -3.59 10.54 0.35
CA THR A 60 -2.46 10.95 -0.48
C THR A 60 -1.18 10.25 -0.02
N LEU A 61 -0.67 9.35 -0.85
CA LEU A 61 0.61 8.67 -0.62
C LEU A 61 1.74 9.43 -1.32
N ARG A 62 2.84 9.69 -0.59
CA ARG A 62 4.02 10.40 -1.09
C ARG A 62 5.30 9.67 -0.72
N ASN A 63 6.31 9.77 -1.59
CA ASN A 63 7.66 9.30 -1.26
C ASN A 63 8.48 10.33 -0.47
N TYR A 64 8.03 11.60 -0.42
CA TYR A 64 8.73 12.71 0.25
C TYR A 64 10.20 12.86 -0.18
N ASN A 65 10.48 12.74 -1.48
CA ASN A 65 11.84 12.81 -2.06
C ASN A 65 12.81 11.77 -1.50
N ARG A 66 12.28 10.60 -1.09
CA ARG A 66 13.08 9.47 -0.63
C ARG A 66 13.02 8.34 -1.65
N LYS A 67 14.17 7.69 -1.85
CA LYS A 67 14.26 6.37 -2.50
C LYS A 67 13.68 5.33 -1.57
N SER A 68 12.36 5.17 -1.58
CA SER A 68 11.64 4.27 -0.68
C SER A 68 10.34 3.80 -1.31
N ASN A 69 10.04 2.52 -1.14
CA ASN A 69 8.77 1.94 -1.54
C ASN A 69 7.77 2.14 -0.40
N CYS A 70 6.71 2.89 -0.67
CA CYS A 70 5.69 3.28 0.27
C CYS A 70 4.39 2.53 -0.01
N SER A 71 3.61 2.21 1.02
CA SER A 71 2.39 1.41 0.89
C SER A 71 1.30 1.84 1.85
N ILE A 72 0.08 1.89 1.33
CA ILE A 72 -1.14 1.95 2.13
C ILE A 72 -1.87 0.63 1.95
N SER A 73 -2.27 0.00 3.05
CA SER A 73 -3.06 -1.22 3.03
C SER A 73 -4.36 -1.01 3.77
N VAL A 74 -5.44 -1.60 3.27
CA VAL A 74 -6.76 -1.54 3.87
C VAL A 74 -7.28 -2.98 3.98
N ILE A 75 -7.82 -3.32 5.15
CA ILE A 75 -8.24 -4.69 5.49
C ILE A 75 -9.66 -4.96 4.98
N PHE A 76 -9.91 -4.62 3.71
CA PHE A 76 -11.20 -4.77 3.05
C PHE A 76 -11.02 -5.00 1.54
N PRO A 77 -12.00 -5.66 0.88
CA PRO A 77 -12.18 -5.53 -0.56
C PRO A 77 -12.54 -4.07 -0.87
N LEU A 78 -11.90 -3.48 -1.88
CA LEU A 78 -12.04 -2.05 -2.17
C LEU A 78 -12.25 -1.78 -3.65
N SER A 79 -13.04 -0.75 -3.92
CA SER A 79 -13.01 0.00 -5.16
C SER A 79 -12.07 1.18 -4.96
N VAL A 80 -11.04 1.31 -5.80
CA VAL A 80 -10.02 2.36 -5.68
C VAL A 80 -10.14 3.30 -6.87
N ASN A 81 -10.52 4.55 -6.62
CA ASN A 81 -10.55 5.58 -7.65
C ASN A 81 -9.37 6.54 -7.52
N ILE A 82 -8.55 6.61 -8.57
CA ILE A 82 -7.41 7.53 -8.63
C ILE A 82 -7.93 8.94 -8.87
N LEU A 83 -7.61 9.87 -7.98
CA LEU A 83 -8.04 11.27 -8.08
C LEU A 83 -6.97 12.16 -8.73
N ALA A 84 -5.70 11.95 -8.39
CA ALA A 84 -4.58 12.66 -8.97
C ALA A 84 -3.28 11.86 -8.82
N THR A 85 -2.39 11.96 -9.79
CA THR A 85 -1.07 11.29 -9.79
C THR A 85 0.01 12.18 -10.36
N SER A 86 1.20 12.08 -9.80
CA SER A 86 2.45 12.57 -10.38
C SER A 86 3.54 11.57 -10.03
N VAL A 87 3.87 10.68 -10.95
CA VAL A 87 4.79 9.57 -10.69
C VAL A 87 5.74 9.38 -11.88
N GLY A 88 7.05 9.53 -11.62
CA GLY A 88 8.08 9.41 -12.66
C GLY A 88 8.09 10.58 -13.67
N VAL A 89 7.57 11.75 -13.29
CA VAL A 89 7.52 12.95 -14.14
C VAL A 89 8.18 14.12 -13.40
N GLN A 90 9.02 14.91 -14.10
CA GLN A 90 9.60 16.15 -13.59
C GLN A 90 9.27 17.31 -14.53
N SER A 91 8.81 18.43 -13.98
CA SER A 91 8.64 19.67 -14.72
C SER A 91 10.01 20.22 -15.16
N GLY A 92 10.23 20.38 -16.47
CA GLY A 92 11.38 21.15 -17.01
C GLY A 92 12.54 20.37 -17.63
N TRP A 93 12.42 19.07 -17.90
CA TRP A 93 13.41 18.33 -18.70
C TRP A 93 12.98 18.29 -20.18
N PRO A 94 13.91 18.43 -21.16
CA PRO A 94 13.58 18.35 -22.58
C PRO A 94 13.24 16.88 -22.92
N GLN A 95 11.95 16.56 -22.84
CA GLN A 95 11.37 15.23 -22.94
C GLN A 95 11.39 14.76 -24.40
N LYS A 96 12.54 14.33 -24.92
CA LYS A 96 12.70 13.97 -26.34
C LYS A 96 11.99 12.67 -26.77
N THR A 97 11.21 11.99 -25.91
CA THR A 97 10.60 10.67 -26.24
C THR A 97 9.28 10.33 -25.54
N LEU A 98 8.60 11.24 -24.85
CA LEU A 98 7.32 10.87 -24.23
C LEU A 98 6.41 12.08 -24.12
N ASP A 99 5.37 12.13 -24.93
CA ASP A 99 4.22 13.02 -24.78
C ASP A 99 3.46 12.66 -23.49
N ILE A 100 4.04 12.98 -22.31
CA ILE A 100 3.45 12.76 -20.96
C ILE A 100 2.59 13.95 -20.54
N GLU A 101 2.13 14.80 -21.47
CA GLU A 101 1.30 15.93 -21.07
C GLU A 101 -0.16 15.56 -20.78
N THR A 102 -0.64 14.33 -21.05
CA THR A 102 -2.08 14.05 -20.86
C THR A 102 -2.47 12.61 -20.50
N GLY A 103 -1.65 11.83 -19.75
CA GLY A 103 -2.08 10.46 -19.50
C GLY A 103 -1.42 9.66 -18.38
N LEU A 104 -2.24 8.76 -17.85
CA LEU A 104 -1.88 7.72 -16.91
C LEU A 104 -1.47 6.48 -17.73
N LEU A 105 -0.20 6.11 -17.71
CA LEU A 105 0.31 4.95 -18.45
C LEU A 105 0.16 3.69 -17.62
N THR A 106 -0.25 2.58 -18.25
CA THR A 106 -0.32 1.27 -17.60
C THR A 106 0.88 0.40 -17.93
N LYS A 107 1.13 -0.64 -17.10
CA LYS A 107 2.21 -1.62 -17.29
C LYS A 107 3.61 -0.99 -17.24
N CYS A 108 3.78 0.05 -16.43
CA CYS A 108 5.01 0.81 -16.29
C CYS A 108 6.22 -0.05 -15.91
N ARG A 109 6.03 -1.03 -15.04
CA ARG A 109 7.10 -1.98 -14.70
C ARG A 109 7.59 -2.75 -15.92
N LYS A 110 6.67 -3.22 -16.77
CA LYS A 110 7.00 -3.96 -18.01
C LYS A 110 7.66 -3.06 -19.06
N ARG A 111 7.41 -1.76 -19.01
CA ARG A 111 8.03 -0.73 -19.87
C ARG A 111 9.41 -0.28 -19.38
N GLY A 112 9.92 -0.84 -18.27
CA GLY A 112 11.22 -0.46 -17.70
C GLY A 112 11.19 0.85 -16.90
N ILE A 113 10.01 1.37 -16.56
CA ILE A 113 9.88 2.57 -15.73
C ILE A 113 10.09 2.19 -14.27
N HIS A 114 10.93 2.94 -13.56
CA HIS A 114 11.37 2.64 -12.19
C HIS A 114 10.55 3.34 -11.09
N ASP A 115 9.68 4.27 -11.46
CA ASP A 115 8.76 4.97 -10.58
C ASP A 115 7.33 4.70 -11.05
N TYR A 116 6.54 4.01 -10.23
CA TYR A 116 5.18 3.60 -10.56
C TYR A 116 4.38 3.30 -9.30
N VAL A 117 3.07 3.29 -9.42
CA VAL A 117 2.14 2.85 -8.38
C VAL A 117 1.56 1.50 -8.79
N GLU A 118 1.39 0.61 -7.82
CA GLU A 118 0.68 -0.66 -8.00
C GLU A 118 -0.54 -0.68 -7.08
N ILE A 119 -1.68 -1.13 -7.59
CA ILE A 119 -2.82 -1.55 -6.78
C ILE A 119 -2.74 -3.07 -6.68
N ARG A 120 -2.79 -3.58 -5.45
CA ARG A 120 -2.54 -4.98 -5.12
C ARG A 120 -3.64 -5.55 -4.25
N GLY A 121 -3.88 -6.86 -4.35
CA GLY A 121 -4.83 -7.59 -3.52
C GLY A 121 -4.25 -8.89 -2.97
N GLY A 122 -4.61 -9.24 -1.74
CA GLY A 122 -4.21 -10.49 -1.11
C GLY A 122 -4.76 -10.66 0.31
N ASP A 123 -4.51 -11.82 0.91
CA ASP A 123 -5.09 -12.16 2.22
C ASP A 123 -4.20 -11.79 3.41
N GLY A 124 -2.92 -11.52 3.15
CA GLY A 124 -1.99 -10.96 4.14
C GLY A 124 -1.76 -9.47 3.93
N LEU A 125 -1.09 -8.83 4.89
CA LEU A 125 -0.76 -7.40 4.87
C LEU A 125 0.62 -7.09 4.27
N ASP A 126 1.38 -8.08 3.78
CA ASP A 126 2.67 -7.84 3.13
C ASP A 126 2.47 -7.59 1.63
N PRO A 127 2.66 -6.35 1.12
CA PRO A 127 2.42 -6.04 -0.28
C PRO A 127 3.33 -6.81 -1.24
N ASN A 128 4.46 -7.36 -0.79
CA ASN A 128 5.33 -8.18 -1.63
C ASN A 128 4.75 -9.55 -1.96
N LEU A 129 3.84 -10.05 -1.11
CA LEU A 129 3.17 -11.35 -1.28
C LEU A 129 1.80 -11.22 -1.94
N MET A 130 1.29 -10.00 -2.10
CA MET A 130 0.03 -9.72 -2.78
C MET A 130 0.16 -9.79 -4.31
N LYS A 131 -0.95 -10.10 -4.99
CA LYS A 131 -1.06 -10.05 -6.45
C LYS A 131 -1.24 -8.61 -6.91
N VAL A 132 -0.66 -8.26 -8.07
CA VAL A 132 -0.84 -6.94 -8.70
C VAL A 132 -2.11 -6.97 -9.54
N ALA A 133 -3.06 -6.07 -9.26
CA ALA A 133 -4.21 -5.83 -10.12
C ALA A 133 -3.78 -5.01 -11.33
N VAL A 134 -3.12 -3.87 -11.06
CA VAL A 134 -2.67 -2.94 -12.09
C VAL A 134 -1.48 -2.11 -11.59
N ASP A 135 -0.66 -1.64 -12.52
CA ASP A 135 0.42 -0.70 -12.26
C ASP A 135 0.39 0.49 -13.23
N TYR A 136 0.68 1.67 -12.67
CA TYR A 136 0.53 2.97 -13.31
C TYR A 136 1.71 3.91 -13.09
N CYS A 137 1.94 4.82 -14.01
CA CYS A 137 2.90 5.92 -13.89
C CYS A 137 2.46 7.08 -14.79
N GLY A 138 3.14 8.22 -14.67
CA GLY A 138 2.79 9.45 -15.37
C GLY A 138 2.06 10.44 -14.48
N MET A 139 1.46 11.43 -15.11
CA MET A 139 0.80 12.56 -14.46
C MET A 139 -0.67 12.63 -14.87
N ARG A 140 -1.55 12.86 -13.90
CA ARG A 140 -2.97 13.10 -14.13
C ARG A 140 -3.51 14.01 -13.03
N SER A 141 -4.16 15.09 -13.42
CA SER A 141 -4.76 16.09 -12.53
C SER A 141 -6.26 15.89 -12.31
N LEU A 142 -6.89 15.01 -13.08
CA LEU A 142 -8.32 14.71 -13.02
C LEU A 142 -8.57 13.28 -12.53
N PRO A 143 -9.69 13.02 -11.84
CA PRO A 143 -10.07 11.68 -11.45
C PRO A 143 -10.12 10.68 -12.63
N SER A 144 -9.84 9.41 -12.33
CA SER A 144 -10.07 8.32 -13.25
C SER A 144 -11.58 8.16 -13.49
N GLU A 145 -11.95 7.80 -14.71
CA GLU A 145 -13.35 7.54 -15.07
C GLU A 145 -13.83 6.22 -14.47
N THR A 146 -12.95 5.23 -14.46
CA THR A 146 -13.24 3.89 -13.93
C THR A 146 -12.42 3.63 -12.67
N PRO A 147 -13.06 3.22 -11.56
CA PRO A 147 -12.35 2.75 -10.39
C PRO A 147 -11.77 1.35 -10.64
N ILE A 148 -10.82 0.96 -9.80
CA ILE A 148 -10.19 -0.35 -9.82
C ILE A 148 -10.78 -1.18 -8.68
N THR A 149 -11.49 -2.26 -9.01
CA THR A 149 -12.18 -3.09 -8.03
C THR A 149 -11.34 -4.31 -7.66
N VAL A 150 -10.92 -4.38 -6.39
CA VAL A 150 -10.12 -5.47 -5.82
C VAL A 150 -10.94 -6.24 -4.80
N ALA A 151 -11.37 -7.44 -5.18
CA ALA A 151 -12.11 -8.38 -4.36
C ALA A 151 -11.16 -9.35 -3.66
N CYS A 152 -10.45 -8.86 -2.64
CA CYS A 152 -9.53 -9.62 -1.80
C CYS A 152 -9.74 -9.26 -0.33
N GLY A 153 -9.25 -10.09 0.61
CA GLY A 153 -9.34 -9.79 2.04
C GLY A 153 -8.63 -8.48 2.43
N ASN A 154 -7.57 -8.11 1.71
CA ASN A 154 -6.90 -6.83 1.83
C ASN A 154 -6.55 -6.25 0.46
N THR A 155 -6.59 -4.93 0.38
CA THR A 155 -6.15 -4.16 -0.79
C THR A 155 -5.00 -3.25 -0.39
N ALA A 156 -4.00 -3.09 -1.25
CA ALA A 156 -2.89 -2.18 -1.02
C ALA A 156 -2.58 -1.30 -2.23
N VAL A 157 -2.38 -0.01 -1.98
CA VAL A 157 -1.82 0.94 -2.94
C VAL A 157 -0.34 1.14 -2.61
N ARG A 158 0.55 0.78 -3.53
CA ARG A 158 2.00 0.76 -3.33
C ARG A 158 2.70 1.67 -4.31
N LEU A 159 3.40 2.68 -3.79
CA LEU A 159 4.26 3.55 -4.57
C LEU A 159 5.70 3.02 -4.58
N ILE A 160 6.19 2.65 -5.76
CA ILE A 160 7.58 2.27 -6.02
C ILE A 160 8.34 3.50 -6.47
N SER A 161 9.49 3.79 -5.87
CA SER A 161 10.25 5.00 -6.17
C SER A 161 11.75 4.77 -6.28
N SER A 162 12.34 5.30 -7.35
CA SER A 162 13.78 5.39 -7.55
C SER A 162 14.44 6.47 -6.67
N GLY A 163 13.66 7.44 -6.20
CA GLY A 163 14.11 8.62 -5.47
C GLY A 163 14.51 9.80 -6.36
N HIS A 164 14.38 9.70 -7.68
CA HIS A 164 14.69 10.81 -8.62
C HIS A 164 13.55 11.82 -8.76
N PHE A 165 12.34 11.47 -8.33
CA PHE A 165 11.14 12.28 -8.50
C PHE A 165 10.39 12.44 -7.17
N GLU A 166 9.66 13.55 -7.03
CA GLU A 166 8.66 13.70 -5.97
C GLU A 166 7.38 12.99 -6.39
N ASN A 167 7.28 11.70 -6.05
CA ASN A 167 6.15 10.90 -6.45
C ASN A 167 5.00 11.05 -5.48
N SER A 168 3.80 11.22 -6.03
CA SER A 168 2.57 11.26 -5.28
C SER A 168 1.39 10.63 -6.02
N ILE A 169 0.49 10.04 -5.24
CA ILE A 169 -0.83 9.60 -5.69
C ILE A 169 -1.87 9.98 -4.63
N THR A 170 -2.98 10.55 -5.09
CA THR A 170 -4.18 10.74 -4.30
C THR A 170 -5.26 9.84 -4.85
N PHE A 171 -5.88 9.05 -3.98
CA PHE A 171 -6.93 8.12 -4.35
C PHE A 171 -8.05 8.17 -3.30
N SER A 172 -9.26 7.93 -3.76
CA SER A 172 -10.40 7.58 -2.91
C SER A 172 -10.62 6.08 -2.96
N PHE A 173 -11.21 5.56 -1.90
CA PHE A 173 -11.57 4.16 -1.79
C PHE A 173 -12.87 4.00 -1.03
N ASP A 174 -13.63 2.97 -1.37
CA ASP A 174 -14.82 2.52 -0.66
C ASP A 174 -14.99 1.00 -0.81
N ILE A 175 -15.98 0.44 -0.10
CA ILE A 175 -16.42 -0.92 -0.35
C ILE A 175 -17.20 -0.92 -1.68
N PRO A 176 -16.85 -1.80 -2.65
CA PRO A 176 -17.58 -1.89 -3.90
C PRO A 176 -19.07 -2.17 -3.66
N SER A 177 -19.93 -1.37 -4.26
CA SER A 177 -21.39 -1.61 -4.27
C SER A 177 -21.79 -2.65 -5.32
N ASP A 178 -20.97 -2.79 -6.38
CA ASP A 178 -21.14 -3.77 -7.44
C ASP A 178 -19.84 -4.57 -7.64
N PHE A 179 -19.98 -5.89 -7.70
CA PHE A 179 -18.90 -6.84 -7.95
C PHE A 179 -18.97 -7.47 -9.36
N SER A 180 -19.76 -6.90 -10.27
CA SER A 180 -19.91 -7.37 -11.66
C SER A 180 -18.63 -7.18 -12.50
N SER A 181 -17.85 -6.13 -12.23
CA SER A 181 -16.61 -5.80 -12.93
C SER A 181 -15.45 -5.76 -11.93
N LEU A 182 -14.68 -6.85 -11.90
CA LEU A 182 -13.56 -7.04 -10.97
C LEU A 182 -12.23 -7.02 -11.72
N ASP A 183 -11.32 -6.14 -11.31
CA ASP A 183 -9.95 -6.10 -11.83
C ASP A 183 -9.08 -7.19 -11.20
N LEU A 184 -9.37 -7.56 -9.95
CA LEU A 184 -8.66 -8.62 -9.24
C LEU A 184 -9.57 -9.32 -8.23
N VAL A 185 -9.55 -10.66 -8.25
CA VAL A 185 -10.25 -11.50 -7.26
C VAL A 185 -9.27 -12.46 -6.60
N CYS A 186 -9.31 -12.55 -5.28
CA CYS A 186 -8.55 -13.53 -4.52
C CYS A 186 -9.40 -14.80 -4.25
N PRO A 187 -8.79 -16.01 -4.26
CA PRO A 187 -9.53 -17.26 -4.02
C PRO A 187 -10.26 -17.30 -2.66
N SER A 188 -9.67 -16.68 -1.64
CA SER A 188 -10.27 -16.48 -0.32
C SER A 188 -11.60 -15.74 -0.37
N PHE A 189 -11.73 -14.73 -1.22
CA PHE A 189 -12.96 -13.96 -1.36
C PHE A 189 -14.08 -14.82 -1.96
N LEU A 190 -13.74 -15.66 -2.94
CA LEU A 190 -14.69 -16.60 -3.55
C LEU A 190 -15.21 -17.65 -2.56
N SER A 191 -14.45 -17.97 -1.50
CA SER A 191 -14.89 -18.93 -0.48
C SER A 191 -15.88 -18.35 0.54
N VAL A 192 -16.12 -17.04 0.51
CA VAL A 192 -17.01 -16.32 1.44
C VAL A 192 -18.30 -15.83 0.75
N LEU A 193 -18.38 -15.94 -0.59
CA LEU A 193 -19.59 -15.75 -1.39
C LEU A 193 -20.45 -17.01 -1.38
#